data_AF-A0A2D5K8B7-F1
#
_entry.id   AF-A0A2D5K8B7-F1
#
_cell.length_a   1.000
_cell.length_b   1.000
_cell.length_c   1.000
_cell.angle_alpha   90.00
_cell.angle_beta   90.00
_cell.angle_gamma   90.00
#
_symmetry.space_group_name_H-M   'P 1'
#
loop_
_entity.id
_entity.type
_entity.pdbx_description
1 polymer ?
#
loop_
_entity_poly.entity_id
_entity_poly.type
_entity_poly.pdbx_seq_one_letter_code
_entity_poly.pdbx_strand_id
1 'polypeptide(L)' 'EQLHFQLYNLMGQKVEAAVQEEGNRYRFSSGHLPKGVYLLRVVGREGRASFRLVKE' A
#
# COMPACT_ATOMS: atom_id res chain seq x y z
N GLU A 1 16.22 4.38 -3.07
CA GLU A 1 15.35 4.88 -4.16
C GLU A 1 14.10 5.47 -3.58
N GLN A 2 13.48 6.48 -4.21
CA GLN A 2 12.21 7.00 -3.70
C GLN A 2 11.06 6.19 -4.30
N LEU A 3 10.46 5.32 -3.49
CA LEU A 3 9.26 4.56 -3.85
C LEU A 3 8.01 5.35 -3.49
N HIS A 4 7.03 5.34 -4.38
CA HIS A 4 5.70 5.88 -4.14
C HIS A 4 4.69 4.75 -3.95
N PHE A 5 3.91 4.85 -2.88
CA PHE A 5 2.93 3.84 -2.50
C PHE A 5 1.50 4.37 -2.60
N GLN A 6 0.61 3.54 -3.13
CA GLN A 6 -0.82 3.85 -3.20
C GLN A 6 -1.62 2.60 -2.85
N LEU A 7 -2.46 2.69 -1.84
CA LEU A 7 -3.34 1.60 -1.41
C LEU A 7 -4.77 1.90 -1.85
N TYR A 8 -5.45 0.91 -2.41
CA TYR A 8 -6.84 1.01 -2.85
C TYR A 8 -7.68 -0.14 -2.27
N ASN A 9 -8.94 0.13 -1.91
CA ASN A 9 -9.90 -0.94 -1.62
C ASN A 9 -10.48 -1.54 -2.92
N LEU A 10 -11.32 -2.58 -2.83
CA LEU A 10 -11.97 -3.20 -4.00
C LEU A 10 -12.90 -2.27 -4.77
N MET A 11 -13.37 -1.19 -4.16
CA MET A 11 -14.17 -0.16 -4.84
C MET A 11 -13.31 0.81 -5.64
N GLY A 12 -11.98 0.65 -5.65
CA GLY A 12 -11.04 1.54 -6.31
C GLY A 12 -10.77 2.85 -5.56
N GLN A 13 -11.26 2.97 -4.32
CA GLN A 13 -11.05 4.17 -3.50
C GLN A 13 -9.66 4.11 -2.85
N LYS A 14 -8.95 5.23 -2.87
CA LYS A 14 -7.64 5.36 -2.22
C LYS A 14 -7.82 5.30 -0.69
N VAL A 15 -7.04 4.45 -0.04
CA VAL A 15 -7.00 4.32 1.42
C VAL A 15 -5.83 5.14 1.94
N GLU A 16 -6.08 5.97 2.95
CA GLU A 16 -5.03 6.69 3.63
C GLU A 16 -4.22 5.74 4.53
N ALA A 17 -2.91 5.73 4.31
CA ALA A 17 -1.95 4.99 5.09
C ALA A 17 -0.67 5.82 5.23
N ALA A 18 -0.17 5.93 6.45
CA ALA A 18 1.18 6.39 6.70
C ALA A 18 2.16 5.29 6.30
N VAL A 19 3.28 5.68 5.69
CA VAL A 19 4.34 4.77 5.28
C VAL A 19 5.62 5.18 5.98
N GLN A 20 6.27 4.23 6.65
CA GLN A 20 7.58 4.41 7.28
C GLN A 20 8.55 3.39 6.72
N GLU A 21 9.75 3.84 6.37
CA GLU A 21 10.85 2.97 5.97
C GLU A 21 11.64 2.54 7.21
N GLU A 22 11.80 1.25 7.40
CA GLU A 22 12.51 0.62 8.51
C GLU A 22 13.59 -0.30 7.94
N GLY A 23 14.74 0.29 7.61
CA GLY A 23 15.86 -0.44 6.98
C GLY A 23 15.49 -0.95 5.59
N ASN A 24 15.27 -2.26 5.45
CA ASN A 24 14.89 -2.89 4.18
C ASN A 24 13.39 -3.21 4.07
N ARG A 25 12.56 -2.63 4.95
CA ARG A 25 11.11 -2.87 5.00
C ARG A 25 10.34 -1.57 4.97
N TYR A 26 9.12 -1.62 4.44
CA TYR A 26 8.15 -0.54 4.55
C TYR A 26 7.01 -0.98 5.46
N ARG A 27 6.73 -0.18 6.49
CA ARG A 27 5.60 -0.34 7.40
C ARG A 27 4.47 0.58 6.98
N PHE A 28 3.29 0.01 6.82
CA PHE A 28 2.06 0.73 6.49
C PHE A 28 1.16 0.78 7.73
N SER A 29 0.74 1.99 8.10
CA SER A 29 -0.15 2.21 9.24
C SER A 29 -1.41 2.95 8.78
N SER A 30 -2.57 2.40 9.07
CA SER A 30 -3.87 3.03 8.79
C SER A 30 -4.71 2.99 10.07
N GLY A 31 -5.42 4.09 10.37
CA GLY A 31 -6.19 4.20 11.61
C GLY A 31 -7.33 3.18 11.70
N HIS A 32 -8.05 2.96 10.59
CA HIS A 32 -9.03 1.90 10.46
C HIS A 32 -8.93 1.28 9.07
N LEU A 33 -8.53 0.01 9.02
CA LEU A 33 -8.51 -0.79 7.79
C LEU A 33 -9.51 -1.93 7.93
N PRO A 34 -10.73 -1.79 7.37
CA PRO A 34 -11.75 -2.83 7.41
C PRO A 34 -11.23 -4.16 6.84
N LYS A 35 -11.88 -5.27 7.25
CA LYS A 35 -11.66 -6.56 6.59
C LYS A 35 -12.01 -6.45 5.10
N GLY A 36 -11.22 -7.10 4.25
CA GLY A 36 -11.44 -7.07 2.81
C GLY A 36 -10.17 -7.23 1.99
N VAL A 37 -10.32 -7.02 0.68
CA VAL A 37 -9.21 -7.10 -0.28
C VAL A 37 -8.77 -5.69 -0.66
N TYR A 38 -7.46 -5.51 -0.77
CA TYR A 38 -6.84 -4.25 -1.13
C TYR A 38 -5.81 -4.46 -2.25
N LEU A 39 -5.57 -3.41 -3.03
CA LEU A 39 -4.53 -3.34 -4.04
C LEU A 39 -3.48 -2.33 -3.62
N LEU A 40 -2.26 -2.79 -3.33
CA LEU A 40 -1.09 -1.94 -3.13
C LEU A 40 -0.37 -1.76 -4.46
N ARG A 41 -0.28 -0.52 -4.94
CA ARG A 41 0.58 -0.14 -6.07
C ARG A 41 1.87 0.46 -5.52
N VAL A 42 2.98 -0.05 -6.04
CA VAL A 42 4.33 0.46 -5.77
C VAL A 42 4.88 1.01 -7.07
N VAL A 43 5.26 2.28 -7.08
CA VAL A 43 5.86 2.95 -8.23
C VAL A 43 7.27 3.37 -7.84
N GLY A 44 8.26 2.81 -8.52
CA GLY A 44 9.66 3.20 -8.40
C GLY A 44 10.16 3.81 -9.71
N ARG A 45 11.44 4.16 -9.75
CA ARG A 45 12.08 4.72 -10.93
C ARG A 45 12.12 3.73 -12.11
N GLU A 46 12.29 2.45 -11.81
CA GLU A 46 12.45 1.39 -12.81
C GLU A 46 11.13 0.72 -13.24
N GLY A 47 10.02 1.04 -12.57
CA GLY A 47 8.73 0.49 -12.97
C GLY A 47 7.65 0.52 -11.90
N ARG A 48 6.60 -0.26 -12.17
CA ARG A 48 5.41 -0.36 -11.31
C ARG A 48 5.13 -1.82 -10.98
N ALA A 49 4.93 -2.09 -9.70
CA ALA A 49 4.43 -3.35 -9.18
C ALA A 49 3.04 -3.18 -8.56
N SER A 50 2.27 -4.26 -8.49
CA SER A 50 0.96 -4.27 -7.84
C SER A 50 0.76 -5.57 -7.06
N PHE A 51 0.30 -5.44 -5.82
CA PHE A 51 0.13 -6.54 -4.88
C PHE A 51 -1.31 -6.56 -4.37
N ARG A 52 -1.92 -7.74 -4.38
CA ARG A 52 -3.23 -7.96 -3.73
C ARG A 52 -3.00 -8.34 -2.27
N LEU A 53 -3.61 -7.60 -1.36
CA LEU A 53 -3.57 -7.84 0.08
C LEU A 53 -4.96 -8.28 0.55
N VAL A 54 -5.00 -9.17 1.54
CA VAL A 54 -6.23 -9.59 2.21
C VAL A 54 -6.11 -9.24 3.69
N LYS A 55 -7.07 -8.47 4.20
CA LYS A 55 -7.19 -8.15 5.62
C LYS A 55 -8.34 -8.98 6.20
N GLU A 56 -8.01 -9.84 7.15
CA GLU A 56 -8.98 -10.65 7.92
C GLU A 56 -9.37 -10.01 9.24
#